data_AF-A0A7S3M1U3-F1
#
_entry.id   AF-A0A7S3M1U3-F1
#
_cell.length_a   1.000
_cell.length_b   1.000
_cell.length_c   1.000
_cell.angle_alpha   90.00
_cell.angle_beta   90.00
_cell.angle_gamma   90.00
#
_symmetry.space_group_name_H-M   'P 1'
#
loop_
_entity.id
_entity.type
_entity.pdbx_description
1 polymer ?
#
loop_
_entity_poly.entity_id
_entity_poly.type
_entity_poly.pdbx_seq_one_letter_code
_entity_poly.pdbx_strand_id
1 'polypeptide(L)'
;MATIDDAAEMTNASDVLAGPSGEWEAQTDTGDEHGEDGVAPLTLADCMRAFTAVETLGEKIFCSCCGKKQDTQKQFSISTPPNVLILHLKRFDILNDTKITTKVEIELNNWNIKEFTSMSQDTTTAGATTDPSLFSPGAKGASWFGQGSGGDTETLYDLQGLVSHSGTLHGGHYIAYALDQGLPVNGKPGKRQWIRCD
;
A
#
# COMPACT_ATOMS: atom_id res chain seq x y z
N MET A 1 -7.05 -7.88 -10.62
CA MET A 1 -5.72 -7.46 -10.14
C MET A 1 -5.10 -6.66 -11.28
N ALA A 2 -4.68 -5.42 -11.02
CA ALA A 2 -4.18 -4.53 -12.07
C ALA A 2 -2.66 -4.44 -11.97
N THR A 3 -1.94 -4.74 -13.05
CA THR A 3 -0.51 -4.51 -13.18
C THR A 3 -0.25 -3.15 -13.83
N ILE A 4 0.80 -2.45 -13.41
CA ILE A 4 1.01 -1.02 -13.75
C ILE A 4 1.58 -0.78 -15.17
N ASP A 5 1.95 -1.81 -15.95
CA ASP A 5 2.34 -1.59 -17.36
C ASP A 5 1.33 -2.08 -18.41
N ASP A 6 0.15 -2.58 -18.01
CA ASP A 6 -0.86 -3.11 -18.97
C ASP A 6 -2.25 -2.50 -18.77
N ALA A 7 -2.34 -1.24 -18.31
CA ALA A 7 -3.60 -0.49 -18.25
C ALA A 7 -4.17 -0.12 -19.64
N ALA A 8 -3.66 -0.75 -20.71
CA ALA A 8 -4.10 -0.59 -22.10
C ALA A 8 -5.15 -1.65 -22.53
N GLU A 9 -5.42 -2.70 -21.75
CA GLU A 9 -6.51 -3.64 -22.03
C GLU A 9 -7.29 -4.00 -20.76
N MET A 10 -8.20 -3.11 -20.36
CA MET A 10 -9.29 -3.46 -19.44
C MET A 10 -10.64 -3.26 -20.14
N THR A 11 -10.82 -3.98 -21.26
CA THR A 11 -12.15 -4.28 -21.79
C THR A 11 -12.71 -5.50 -21.07
N ASN A 12 -13.98 -5.42 -20.64
CA ASN A 12 -14.66 -6.33 -19.73
C ASN A 12 -14.42 -7.83 -20.03
N ALA A 13 -14.18 -8.60 -18.96
CA ALA A 13 -14.26 -10.06 -18.97
C ALA A 13 -15.73 -10.51 -19.10
N SER A 14 -16.29 -10.47 -20.31
CA SER A 14 -17.52 -11.19 -20.65
C SER A 14 -17.85 -11.31 -22.15
N ASP A 15 -17.07 -10.77 -23.09
CA ASP A 15 -17.39 -10.87 -24.52
C ASP A 15 -16.18 -11.29 -25.37
N VAL A 16 -16.49 -12.03 -26.45
CA VAL A 16 -15.63 -12.46 -27.58
C VAL A 16 -15.09 -13.91 -27.50
N LEU A 17 -16.02 -14.86 -27.61
CA LEU A 17 -15.87 -16.00 -28.51
C LEU A 17 -16.32 -15.58 -29.93
N ALA A 18 -15.39 -15.21 -30.81
CA ALA A 18 -15.46 -15.31 -32.28
C ALA A 18 -14.26 -14.58 -32.92
N GLY A 19 -13.48 -15.28 -33.77
CA GLY A 19 -12.40 -14.69 -34.60
C GLY A 19 -12.92 -13.80 -35.76
N PRO A 20 -12.11 -13.41 -36.78
CA PRO A 20 -10.96 -14.13 -37.34
C PRO A 20 -9.69 -13.31 -37.72
N SER A 21 -8.60 -14.05 -37.97
CA SER A 21 -7.45 -13.79 -38.86
C SER A 21 -7.08 -12.36 -39.29
N GLY A 22 -5.92 -11.90 -38.85
CA GLY A 22 -5.19 -10.77 -39.45
C GLY A 22 -3.81 -10.62 -38.80
N GLU A 23 -2.78 -11.01 -39.55
CA GLU A 23 -1.35 -10.92 -39.19
C GLU A 23 -0.94 -9.53 -38.70
N TRP A 24 -0.17 -9.49 -37.62
CA TRP A 24 0.83 -8.46 -37.39
C TRP A 24 2.02 -9.13 -36.70
N GLU A 25 3.13 -9.23 -37.43
CA GLU A 25 4.41 -9.68 -36.90
C GLU A 25 5.06 -8.50 -36.15
N ALA A 26 5.34 -8.68 -34.87
CA ALA A 26 6.26 -7.82 -34.13
C ALA A 26 7.47 -8.68 -33.71
N GLN A 27 8.58 -8.35 -34.35
CA GLN A 27 9.90 -8.96 -34.25
C GLN A 27 10.42 -8.95 -32.80
N THR A 28 10.72 -10.13 -32.25
CA THR A 28 11.39 -10.28 -30.95
C THR A 28 12.90 -10.29 -31.16
N ASP A 29 13.59 -9.28 -30.65
CA ASP A 29 15.04 -9.26 -30.50
C ASP A 29 15.42 -10.15 -29.31
N THR A 30 16.34 -11.08 -29.56
CA THR A 30 16.83 -12.10 -28.62
C THR A 30 17.88 -11.50 -27.68
N GLY A 31 17.72 -11.66 -26.37
CA GLY A 31 18.77 -11.32 -25.41
C GLY A 31 18.44 -11.70 -23.96
N ASP A 32 19.09 -12.77 -23.51
CA ASP A 32 19.30 -13.24 -22.12
C ASP A 32 18.13 -13.88 -21.35
N GLU A 33 18.05 -15.20 -21.51
CA GLU A 33 17.39 -16.12 -20.58
C GLU A 33 18.25 -16.27 -19.30
N HIS A 34 17.85 -15.62 -18.21
CA HIS A 34 18.21 -16.06 -16.86
C HIS A 34 16.94 -16.57 -16.18
N GLY A 35 17.02 -17.79 -15.65
CA GLY A 35 15.88 -18.57 -15.15
C GLY A 35 14.98 -17.80 -14.19
N GLU A 36 13.68 -17.84 -14.48
CA GLU A 36 12.62 -17.39 -13.58
C GLU A 36 12.54 -18.32 -12.37
N ASP A 37 13.34 -18.02 -11.34
CA ASP A 37 12.95 -18.38 -9.98
C ASP A 37 11.62 -17.68 -9.68
N GLY A 38 10.60 -18.44 -9.26
CA GLY A 38 9.23 -17.98 -9.00
C GLY A 38 9.12 -16.99 -7.84
N VAL A 39 9.62 -15.78 -8.02
CA VAL A 39 9.50 -14.67 -7.08
C VAL A 39 8.08 -14.12 -7.17
N ALA A 40 7.39 -14.11 -6.03
CA ALA A 40 6.05 -13.54 -5.93
C ALA A 40 6.04 -12.07 -6.38
N PRO A 41 4.96 -11.60 -7.03
CA PRO A 41 4.88 -10.22 -7.48
C PRO A 41 4.95 -9.23 -6.31
N LEU A 42 5.59 -8.08 -6.55
CA LEU A 42 5.68 -7.01 -5.56
C LEU A 42 4.33 -6.32 -5.42
N THR A 43 3.80 -6.25 -4.20
CA THR A 43 2.50 -5.64 -3.90
C THR A 43 2.64 -4.26 -3.24
N LEU A 44 1.56 -3.47 -3.25
CA LEU A 44 1.49 -2.22 -2.49
C LEU A 44 1.63 -2.46 -0.98
N ALA A 45 1.10 -3.58 -0.48
CA ALA A 45 1.24 -3.96 0.92
C ALA A 45 2.72 -4.18 1.28
N ASP A 46 3.52 -4.80 0.41
CA ASP A 46 4.96 -4.96 0.63
C ASP A 46 5.68 -3.61 0.73
N CYS A 47 5.32 -2.67 -0.15
CA CYS A 47 5.86 -1.31 -0.14
C CYS A 47 5.49 -0.58 1.15
N MET A 48 4.24 -0.72 1.63
CA MET A 48 3.79 -0.12 2.88
C MET A 48 4.46 -0.76 4.09
N ARG A 49 4.61 -2.09 4.13
CA ARG A 49 5.38 -2.79 5.17
C ARG A 49 6.82 -2.32 5.25
N ALA A 50 7.48 -2.14 4.10
CA ALA A 50 8.82 -1.58 4.05
C ALA A 50 8.87 -0.12 4.56
N PHE A 51 7.86 0.69 4.24
CA PHE A 51 7.77 2.08 4.70
C PHE A 51 7.51 2.20 6.21
N THR A 52 6.71 1.31 6.78
CA THR A 52 6.37 1.28 8.22
C THR A 52 7.26 0.34 9.03
N ALA A 53 8.31 -0.21 8.44
CA ALA A 53 9.28 -1.05 9.13
C ALA A 53 10.02 -0.23 10.20
N VAL A 54 10.43 -0.91 11.27
CA VAL A 54 11.29 -0.31 12.27
C VAL A 54 12.70 -0.19 11.69
N GLU A 55 13.28 1.00 11.79
CA GLU A 55 14.66 1.28 11.39
C GLU A 55 15.48 1.77 12.59
N THR A 56 16.74 1.34 12.68
CA THR A 56 17.68 1.85 13.69
C THR A 56 18.34 3.12 13.17
N LEU A 57 18.28 4.19 13.95
CA LEU A 57 18.98 5.43 13.67
C LEU A 57 20.47 5.23 13.98
N GLY A 58 21.34 5.67 13.06
CA GLY A 58 22.79 5.60 13.23
C GLY A 58 23.33 6.50 14.35
N GLU A 59 22.54 7.48 14.82
CA GLU A 59 22.92 8.38 15.89
C GLU A 59 22.22 8.01 17.21
N LYS A 60 22.99 8.00 18.30
CA LYS A 60 22.44 7.73 19.64
C LYS A 60 21.73 8.96 20.20
N ILE A 61 20.47 8.81 20.57
CA ILE A 61 19.63 9.88 21.15
C ILE A 61 19.60 9.74 22.68
N PHE A 62 19.55 10.87 23.39
CA PHE A 62 19.46 10.89 24.85
C PHE A 62 18.09 10.39 25.31
N CYS A 63 18.09 9.33 26.13
CA CYS A 63 16.87 8.82 26.75
C CYS A 63 16.70 9.44 28.15
N SER A 64 15.56 10.11 28.36
CA SER A 64 15.22 10.76 29.63
C SER A 64 15.01 9.76 30.78
N CYS A 65 14.63 8.52 30.48
CA CYS A 65 14.41 7.48 31.49
C CYS A 65 15.72 6.90 32.05
N CYS A 66 16.74 6.70 31.22
CA CYS A 66 18.02 6.10 31.65
C CYS A 66 19.17 7.10 31.82
N GLY A 67 18.98 8.35 31.39
CA GLY A 67 19.97 9.43 31.51
C GLY A 67 21.19 9.28 30.61
N LYS A 68 21.11 8.47 29.54
CA LYS A 68 22.24 8.15 28.65
C LYS A 68 21.82 8.21 27.18
N LYS A 69 22.82 8.37 26.29
CA LYS A 69 22.63 8.20 24.84
C LYS A 69 22.41 6.73 24.51
N GLN A 70 21.34 6.41 23.79
CA GLN A 70 20.93 5.05 23.43
C GLN A 70 20.73 4.93 21.93
N ASP A 71 20.94 3.72 21.41
CA ASP A 71 20.50 3.38 20.07
C ASP A 71 18.99 3.57 20.00
N THR A 72 18.53 4.27 18.96
CA THR A 72 17.15 4.68 18.85
C THR A 72 16.54 4.09 17.60
N GLN A 73 15.35 3.55 17.75
CA GLN A 73 14.57 3.02 16.64
C GLN A 73 13.51 4.04 16.24
N LYS A 74 13.24 4.13 14.94
CA LYS A 74 12.20 4.95 14.35
C LYS A 74 11.27 4.05 13.57
N GLN A 75 9.98 4.34 13.67
CA GLN A 75 8.94 3.64 12.92
C GLN A 75 7.90 4.67 12.49
N PHE A 76 7.37 4.52 11.29
CA PHE A 76 6.22 5.29 10.82
C PHE A 76 4.93 4.48 10.96
N SER A 77 3.84 5.16 11.26
CA SER A 77 2.49 4.59 11.27
C SER A 77 1.46 5.68 10.96
N ILE A 78 0.27 5.25 10.53
CA ILE A 78 -0.89 6.11 10.29
C ILE A 78 -1.62 6.28 11.62
N SER A 79 -1.54 7.46 12.23
CA SER A 79 -2.25 7.75 13.50
C SER A 79 -3.75 7.86 13.31
N THR A 80 -4.18 8.53 12.24
CA THR A 80 -5.59 8.70 11.89
C THR A 80 -5.73 8.55 10.38
N PRO A 81 -6.39 7.48 9.90
CA PRO A 81 -6.67 7.28 8.49
C PRO A 81 -7.46 8.45 7.86
N PRO A 82 -6.98 9.07 6.77
CA PRO A 82 -7.71 10.14 6.10
C PRO A 82 -8.83 9.59 5.22
N ASN A 83 -9.92 10.34 5.03
CA ASN A 83 -10.99 9.93 4.10
C ASN A 83 -10.49 9.71 2.66
N VAL A 84 -9.42 10.39 2.27
CA VAL A 84 -8.72 10.21 0.99
C VAL A 84 -7.24 9.98 1.28
N LEU A 85 -6.75 8.79 0.96
CA LEU A 85 -5.34 8.42 1.10
C LEU A 85 -4.65 8.55 -0.27
N ILE A 86 -3.59 9.36 -0.32
CA ILE A 86 -2.78 9.57 -1.52
C ILE A 86 -1.42 8.91 -1.29
N LEU A 87 -1.03 8.03 -2.20
CA LEU A 87 0.25 7.33 -2.16
C LEU A 87 1.08 7.69 -3.39
N HIS A 88 2.36 7.98 -3.16
CA HIS A 88 3.32 8.24 -4.23
C HIS A 88 4.43 7.20 -4.16
N LEU A 89 4.53 6.34 -5.18
CA LEU A 89 5.63 5.42 -5.32
C LEU A 89 6.87 6.19 -5.78
N LYS A 90 7.91 6.23 -4.94
CA LYS A 90 9.18 6.90 -5.24
C LYS A 90 9.96 6.12 -6.30
N ARG A 91 9.55 6.26 -7.56
CA ARG A 91 10.10 5.51 -8.71
C ARG A 91 11.36 6.12 -9.33
N PHE A 92 11.96 7.11 -8.68
CA PHE A 92 13.08 7.87 -9.23
C PHE A 92 14.25 7.83 -8.27
N ASP A 93 15.34 7.23 -8.73
CA ASP A 93 16.61 7.25 -8.04
C ASP A 93 17.52 8.28 -8.70
N ILE A 94 17.64 9.43 -8.05
CA ILE A 94 18.44 10.56 -8.52
C ILE A 94 19.94 10.23 -8.44
N LEU A 95 20.36 9.41 -7.48
CA LEU A 95 21.77 9.08 -7.30
C LEU A 95 22.28 8.16 -8.41
N ASN A 96 21.41 7.24 -8.83
CA ASN A 96 21.71 6.28 -9.89
C ASN A 96 21.17 6.72 -11.25
N ASP A 97 20.62 7.93 -11.37
CA ASP A 97 20.04 8.49 -12.60
C ASP A 97 19.08 7.53 -13.34
N THR A 98 18.24 6.83 -12.58
CA THR A 98 17.40 5.74 -13.11
C THR A 98 15.96 5.82 -12.63
N LYS A 99 15.06 5.27 -13.44
CA LYS A 99 13.65 5.06 -13.09
C LYS A 99 13.42 3.61 -12.70
N ILE A 100 12.78 3.40 -11.57
CA ILE A 100 12.33 2.09 -11.08
C ILE A 100 11.04 1.73 -11.83
N THR A 101 11.17 0.79 -12.77
CA THR A 101 10.08 0.29 -13.63
C THR A 101 9.38 -0.93 -13.04
N THR A 102 9.85 -1.48 -11.91
CA THR A 102 9.25 -2.65 -11.27
C THR A 102 7.74 -2.47 -11.08
N LYS A 103 6.96 -3.45 -11.57
CA LYS A 103 5.51 -3.49 -11.41
C LYS A 103 5.16 -3.61 -9.92
N VAL A 104 4.15 -2.86 -9.49
CA VAL A 104 3.58 -2.97 -8.14
C VAL A 104 2.11 -3.30 -8.29
N GLU A 105 1.68 -4.41 -7.71
CA GLU A 105 0.29 -4.81 -7.71
C GLU A 105 -0.51 -4.00 -6.68
N ILE A 106 -1.62 -3.41 -7.13
CA ILE A 106 -2.49 -2.58 -6.28
C ILE A 106 -3.86 -3.24 -6.20
N GLU A 107 -4.37 -3.37 -4.97
CA GLU A 107 -5.74 -3.80 -4.71
C GLU A 107 -6.73 -2.71 -5.14
N LEU A 108 -7.70 -3.08 -5.97
CA LEU A 108 -8.64 -2.12 -6.54
C LEU A 108 -9.76 -1.73 -5.56
N ASN A 109 -10.16 -2.65 -4.69
CA ASN A 109 -11.25 -2.42 -3.73
C ASN A 109 -10.92 -3.12 -2.41
N ASN A 110 -11.46 -2.59 -1.32
CA ASN A 110 -11.34 -3.13 0.03
C ASN A 110 -9.90 -3.37 0.49
N TRP A 111 -8.97 -2.48 0.13
CA TRP A 111 -7.61 -2.55 0.65
C TRP A 111 -7.60 -2.17 2.13
N ASN A 112 -7.25 -3.13 2.98
CA ASN A 112 -7.24 -2.97 4.42
C ASN A 112 -5.90 -2.40 4.89
N ILE A 113 -5.93 -1.20 5.49
CA ILE A 113 -4.71 -0.53 5.96
C ILE A 113 -4.47 -0.69 7.46
N LYS A 114 -5.30 -1.47 8.17
CA LYS A 114 -5.25 -1.58 9.63
C LYS A 114 -3.84 -1.91 10.14
N GLU A 115 -3.13 -2.80 9.45
CA GLU A 115 -1.74 -3.18 9.73
C GLU A 115 -0.82 -1.94 9.90
N PHE A 116 -1.04 -0.90 9.10
CA PHE A 116 -0.18 0.29 9.03
C PHE A 116 -0.62 1.41 9.99
N THR A 117 -1.64 1.19 10.82
CA THR A 117 -2.17 2.20 11.76
C THR A 117 -1.56 2.06 13.15
N SER A 118 -1.49 3.15 13.94
CA SER A 118 -0.95 3.08 15.31
C SER A 118 -1.79 2.22 16.27
N MET A 119 -3.02 1.86 15.89
CA MET A 119 -3.92 1.03 16.69
C MET A 119 -3.68 -0.48 16.51
N SER A 120 -2.81 -0.90 15.58
CA SER A 120 -2.50 -2.32 15.35
C SER A 120 -1.38 -2.87 16.24
N GLN A 121 -0.72 -2.03 17.05
CA GLN A 121 0.47 -2.41 17.83
C GLN A 121 0.17 -3.15 19.14
N ASP A 122 -1.02 -3.73 19.30
CA ASP A 122 -1.40 -4.55 20.45
C ASP A 122 -1.44 -6.05 20.09
N THR A 123 -0.36 -6.61 19.53
CA THR A 123 -0.16 -8.06 19.57
C THR A 123 1.30 -8.45 19.77
N THR A 124 1.55 -9.01 20.95
CA THR A 124 2.68 -9.90 21.31
C THR A 124 4.00 -9.24 21.70
N THR A 125 4.02 -8.68 22.91
CA THR A 125 5.13 -8.97 23.85
C THR A 125 4.56 -9.29 25.22
N ALA A 126 3.85 -10.41 25.34
CA ALA A 126 3.69 -11.08 26.62
C ALA A 126 4.96 -11.87 26.96
N GLY A 127 6.08 -11.14 27.02
CA GLY A 127 7.26 -11.52 27.78
C GLY A 127 7.21 -10.84 29.15
N ALA A 128 6.07 -10.91 29.82
CA ALA A 128 5.91 -10.46 31.20
C ALA A 128 5.92 -11.71 32.07
N THR A 129 7.06 -11.91 32.73
CA THR A 129 7.22 -12.85 33.84
C THR A 129 6.01 -12.76 34.77
N THR A 130 5.28 -13.86 34.90
CA THR A 130 4.21 -14.01 35.89
C THR A 130 4.84 -14.05 37.28
N ASP A 131 4.94 -12.89 37.94
CA ASP A 131 5.06 -12.83 39.40
C ASP A 131 3.65 -12.53 39.98
N PRO A 132 2.98 -13.52 40.59
CA PRO A 132 1.63 -13.35 41.15
C PRO A 132 1.57 -12.48 42.41
N SER A 133 2.69 -11.93 42.91
CA SER A 133 2.73 -11.31 44.24
C SER A 133 2.36 -9.82 44.31
N LEU A 134 2.14 -9.14 43.17
CA LEU A 134 1.88 -7.69 43.19
C LEU A 134 0.41 -7.27 43.22
N PHE A 135 -0.55 -8.21 43.22
CA PHE A 135 -1.96 -7.88 43.39
C PHE A 135 -2.39 -8.01 44.86
N SER A 136 -2.21 -6.92 45.61
CA SER A 136 -2.89 -6.74 46.90
C SER A 136 -4.36 -6.32 46.67
N PRO A 137 -5.36 -7.03 47.22
CA PRO A 137 -6.76 -6.67 47.09
C PRO A 137 -7.11 -5.55 48.09
N GLY A 138 -6.90 -4.29 47.71
CA GLY A 138 -7.12 -3.18 48.66
C GLY A 138 -7.37 -1.78 48.11
N ALA A 139 -7.25 -1.51 46.81
CA ALA A 139 -7.47 -0.16 46.28
C ALA A 139 -8.88 -0.02 45.67
N LYS A 140 -9.84 0.42 46.49
CA LYS A 140 -11.07 1.04 45.98
C LYS A 140 -10.74 2.45 45.50
N GLY A 141 -10.65 2.64 44.18
CA GLY A 141 -10.63 3.97 43.57
C GLY A 141 -9.53 4.18 42.53
N ALA A 142 -9.76 3.69 41.32
CA ALA A 142 -9.29 4.32 40.09
C ALA A 142 -10.27 3.95 38.98
N SER A 143 -10.69 4.97 38.27
CA SER A 143 -11.89 5.01 37.46
C SER A 143 -11.53 4.79 35.98
N TRP A 144 -12.47 4.22 35.22
CA TRP A 144 -12.72 4.52 33.81
C TRP A 144 -11.76 3.96 32.74
N PHE A 145 -11.27 2.73 32.88
CA PHE A 145 -11.03 1.93 31.67
C PHE A 145 -12.37 1.38 31.23
N GLY A 146 -13.07 2.21 30.44
CA GLY A 146 -14.18 1.75 29.63
C GLY A 146 -13.72 0.50 28.90
N GLN A 147 -14.44 -0.58 29.16
CA GLN A 147 -14.39 -1.81 28.40
C GLN A 147 -14.92 -1.47 27.00
N GLY A 148 -14.07 -0.84 26.19
CA GLY A 148 -14.29 -0.64 24.78
C GLY A 148 -14.32 -2.03 24.18
N SER A 149 -15.49 -2.44 23.73
CA SER A 149 -15.65 -3.49 22.73
C SER A 149 -14.52 -3.30 21.72
N GLY A 150 -13.57 -4.24 21.70
CA GLY A 150 -12.53 -4.33 20.68
C GLY A 150 -13.19 -4.70 19.36
N GLY A 151 -13.98 -3.77 18.82
CA GLY A 151 -14.46 -3.86 17.46
C GLY A 151 -13.23 -3.73 16.59
N ASP A 152 -12.86 -4.83 15.94
CA ASP A 152 -11.97 -4.82 14.80
C ASP A 152 -12.58 -3.90 13.73
N THR A 153 -12.32 -2.60 13.85
CA THR A 153 -12.76 -1.62 12.88
C THR A 153 -11.83 -1.77 11.68
N GLU A 154 -12.35 -2.44 10.65
CA GLU A 154 -11.66 -2.55 9.39
C GLU A 154 -11.60 -1.17 8.73
N THR A 155 -10.40 -0.74 8.35
CA THR A 155 -10.22 0.51 7.61
C THR A 155 -9.91 0.16 6.17
N LEU A 156 -10.95 0.20 5.34
CA LEU A 156 -10.92 -0.24 3.94
C LEU A 156 -10.85 0.95 2.99
N TYR A 157 -10.04 0.82 1.94
CA TYR A 157 -9.91 1.80 0.85
C TYR A 157 -10.19 1.16 -0.51
N ASP A 158 -10.89 1.91 -1.36
CA ASP A 158 -11.03 1.60 -2.78
C ASP A 158 -10.13 2.52 -3.60
N LEU A 159 -9.52 1.98 -4.66
CA LEU A 159 -8.74 2.76 -5.59
C LEU A 159 -9.68 3.60 -6.47
N GLN A 160 -9.55 4.92 -6.40
CA GLN A 160 -10.38 5.87 -7.15
C GLN A 160 -9.65 6.54 -8.31
N GLY A 161 -8.32 6.55 -8.27
CA GLY A 161 -7.51 7.20 -9.29
C GLY A 161 -6.07 6.68 -9.28
N LEU A 162 -5.42 6.74 -10.44
CA LEU A 162 -4.03 6.38 -10.64
C LEU A 162 -3.41 7.36 -11.63
N VAL A 163 -2.18 7.80 -11.36
CA VAL A 163 -1.37 8.55 -12.32
C VAL A 163 -0.19 7.68 -12.68
N SER A 164 -0.03 7.39 -13.97
CA SER A 164 1.11 6.66 -14.52
C SER A 164 2.03 7.60 -15.28
N HIS A 165 3.33 7.37 -15.14
CA HIS A 165 4.37 8.07 -15.85
C HIS A 165 5.06 7.11 -16.80
N SER A 166 5.13 7.43 -18.09
CA SER A 166 6.00 6.76 -19.07
C SER A 166 7.18 7.66 -19.42
N GLY A 167 8.37 7.10 -19.62
CA GLY A 167 9.61 7.89 -19.83
C GLY A 167 10.64 7.70 -18.72
N THR A 168 11.59 8.63 -18.63
CA THR A 168 12.82 8.56 -17.82
C THR A 168 12.81 9.54 -16.64
N LEU A 169 13.90 9.65 -15.89
CA LEU A 169 14.05 10.67 -14.84
C LEU A 169 13.94 12.10 -15.37
N HIS A 170 14.40 12.33 -16.61
CA HIS A 170 14.57 13.66 -17.19
C HIS A 170 13.34 14.17 -17.96
N GLY A 171 12.35 13.32 -18.16
CA GLY A 171 11.16 13.67 -18.91
C GLY A 171 10.35 12.45 -19.29
N GLY A 172 9.10 12.72 -19.64
CA GLY A 172 8.15 11.67 -19.98
C GLY A 172 6.75 12.22 -20.12
N HIS A 173 5.80 11.31 -20.06
CA HIS A 173 4.39 11.57 -20.29
C HIS A 173 3.55 11.01 -19.14
N TYR A 174 2.57 11.80 -18.70
CA TYR A 174 1.70 11.44 -17.59
C TYR A 174 0.30 11.15 -18.10
N ILE A 175 -0.24 10.00 -17.70
CA ILE A 175 -1.62 9.60 -17.99
C ILE A 175 -2.34 9.42 -16.65
N ALA A 176 -3.51 10.02 -16.52
CA ALA A 176 -4.37 9.82 -15.35
C ALA A 176 -5.48 8.82 -15.68
N TYR A 177 -5.78 7.95 -14.73
CA TYR A 177 -6.93 7.06 -14.74
C TYR A 177 -7.82 7.45 -13.57
N ALA A 178 -9.10 7.66 -13.83
CA ALA A 178 -10.08 8.00 -12.81
C ALA A 178 -11.26 7.04 -12.89
N LEU A 179 -11.77 6.64 -11.73
CA LEU A 179 -12.95 5.78 -11.65
C LEU A 179 -14.22 6.62 -11.70
N ASP A 180 -14.94 6.55 -12.82
CA ASP A 180 -16.31 7.02 -12.87
C ASP A 180 -17.18 6.08 -12.05
N GLN A 181 -17.89 6.64 -11.06
CA GLN A 181 -18.80 5.90 -10.19
C GLN A 181 -20.10 5.51 -10.89
N GLY A 182 -20.33 5.97 -12.13
CA GLY A 182 -21.52 5.66 -12.90
C GLY A 182 -22.77 6.32 -12.34
N LEU A 183 -22.63 7.50 -11.73
CA LEU A 183 -23.77 8.25 -11.21
C LEU A 183 -24.71 8.61 -12.36
N PRO A 184 -26.04 8.58 -12.15
CA PRO A 184 -26.99 8.91 -13.20
C PRO A 184 -26.82 10.35 -13.68
N VAL A 185 -26.65 10.54 -14.99
CA VAL A 185 -26.57 11.87 -15.61
C VAL A 185 -27.80 12.07 -16.48
N ASN A 186 -28.56 13.13 -16.23
CA ASN A 186 -29.79 13.46 -16.96
C ASN A 186 -30.80 12.29 -17.02
N GLY A 187 -30.92 11.55 -15.91
CA GLY A 187 -31.84 10.40 -15.79
C GLY A 187 -31.40 9.15 -16.55
N LYS A 188 -30.23 9.15 -17.21
CA LYS A 188 -29.65 7.94 -17.81
C LYS A 188 -28.80 7.21 -16.76
N PRO A 189 -28.94 5.88 -16.61
CA PRO A 189 -28.07 5.12 -15.72
C PRO A 189 -26.63 5.21 -16.20
N GLY A 190 -25.70 5.58 -15.31
CA GLY A 190 -24.28 5.51 -15.57
C GLY A 190 -23.74 4.10 -15.34
N LYS A 191 -22.54 3.82 -15.86
CA LYS A 191 -21.81 2.57 -15.62
C LYS A 191 -20.53 2.91 -14.87
N ARG A 192 -20.24 2.18 -13.79
CA ARG A 192 -18.95 2.29 -13.10
C ARG A 192 -17.85 1.81 -14.04
N GLN A 193 -16.91 2.68 -14.36
CA GLN A 193 -15.87 2.40 -15.36
C GLN A 193 -14.63 3.27 -15.14
N TRP A 194 -13.48 2.76 -15.54
CA TRP A 194 -12.25 3.56 -15.57
C TRP A 194 -12.23 4.45 -16.82
N ILE A 195 -11.89 5.71 -16.63
CA ILE A 195 -11.68 6.69 -17.68
C ILE A 195 -10.18 6.99 -17.75
N ARG A 196 -9.61 6.88 -18.95
CA ARG A 196 -8.24 7.30 -19.26
C ARG A 196 -8.25 8.76 -19.70
N CYS A 197 -7.48 9.58 -19.01
CA CYS A 197 -7.28 11.00 -19.27
C CYS A 197 -5.82 11.19 -19.72
N ASP A 198 -5.65 11.51 -20.99
CA ASP A 198 -4.37 11.62 -21.71
C ASP A 198 -4.26 13.00 -22.35
#